data_AF-A0A5B0FFZ7-F1
#
_entry.id   AF-A0A5B0FFZ7-F1
#
_cell.length_a   1.000
_cell.length_b   1.000
_cell.length_c   1.000
_cell.angle_alpha   90.00
_cell.angle_beta   90.00
_cell.angle_gamma   90.00
#
_symmetry.space_group_name_H-M   'P 1'
#
loop_
_entity.id
_entity.type
_entity.pdbx_description
1 polymer ?
#
loop_
_entity_poly.entity_id
_entity_poly.type
_entity_poly.pdbx_seq_one_letter_code
_entity_poly.pdbx_strand_id
1 'polypeptide(L)'
;MKYLRRFFLLTPILLAHLALAQDSTGLAGTSYSEASADTDGSHYLFKEWYSGSIKGSDDRVRDGVKIRYDVNKDELEYKADSGMYRVSAGIKEFNLPTGTDLYTFRSGYPSVGDQTEKSFYRLLYDGNTKLLKKYVKPIKVEKASATRQMEPSAKLYILKDGKMNPIELNNRNSFLKLLTDEKNKMQYVIREQQLDFAADDDLIKLLEEYDSYKAGRGGN
;
A
#
# COMPACT_ATOMS: atom_id res chain seq x y z
N MET A 1 -63.75 -56.56 6.43
CA MET A 1 -62.41 -56.39 7.03
C MET A 1 -61.33 -56.53 5.95
N LYS A 2 -60.78 -55.42 5.44
CA LYS A 2 -59.52 -55.41 4.66
C LYS A 2 -58.79 -54.09 4.93
N TYR A 3 -57.65 -54.18 5.60
CA TYR A 3 -56.80 -53.04 5.97
C TYR A 3 -55.89 -52.67 4.80
N LEU A 4 -56.02 -51.45 4.27
CA LEU A 4 -55.12 -50.91 3.26
C LEU A 4 -53.97 -50.16 3.97
N ARG A 5 -52.82 -50.83 4.13
CA ARG A 5 -51.59 -50.24 4.69
C ARG A 5 -51.07 -49.15 3.73
N ARG A 6 -51.12 -47.89 4.15
CA ARG A 6 -50.43 -46.78 3.48
C ARG A 6 -48.95 -46.81 3.87
N PHE A 7 -48.07 -47.12 2.93
CA PHE A 7 -46.63 -46.93 3.09
C PHE A 7 -46.32 -45.44 2.83
N PHE A 8 -45.93 -44.71 3.88
CA PHE A 8 -45.28 -43.40 3.74
C PHE A 8 -43.80 -43.65 3.40
N LEU A 9 -43.42 -43.44 2.15
CA LEU A 9 -42.02 -43.35 1.74
C LEU A 9 -41.50 -41.97 2.15
N LEU A 10 -40.74 -41.93 3.25
CA LEU A 10 -39.94 -40.78 3.65
C LEU A 10 -38.68 -40.75 2.78
N THR A 11 -38.67 -39.90 1.76
CA THR A 11 -37.48 -39.56 0.98
C THR A 11 -36.61 -38.59 1.80
N PRO A 12 -35.36 -38.94 2.15
CA PRO A 12 -34.45 -37.99 2.75
C PRO A 12 -33.97 -37.02 1.66
N ILE A 13 -34.36 -35.75 1.78
CA ILE A 13 -33.79 -34.65 1.00
C ILE A 13 -32.36 -34.45 1.51
N LEU A 14 -31.38 -34.95 0.78
CA LEU A 14 -29.97 -34.68 1.03
C LEU A 14 -29.67 -33.26 0.54
N LEU A 15 -29.87 -32.26 1.40
CA LEU A 15 -29.37 -30.91 1.16
C LEU A 15 -27.83 -30.96 1.27
N ALA A 16 -27.15 -31.00 0.13
CA ALA A 16 -25.74 -30.67 0.08
C ALA A 16 -25.59 -29.18 0.42
N HIS A 17 -25.28 -28.89 1.67
CA HIS A 17 -24.75 -27.58 2.04
C HIS A 17 -23.39 -27.43 1.35
N LEU A 18 -23.37 -26.75 0.21
CA LEU A 18 -22.18 -26.06 -0.26
C LEU A 18 -21.84 -25.04 0.83
N ALA A 19 -20.95 -25.45 1.74
CA ALA A 19 -20.28 -24.52 2.61
C ALA A 19 -19.45 -23.62 1.70
N LEU A 20 -20.03 -22.48 1.30
CA LEU A 20 -19.21 -21.33 0.95
C LEU A 20 -18.42 -21.05 2.22
N ALA A 21 -17.15 -21.44 2.24
CA ALA A 21 -16.23 -21.02 3.28
C ALA A 21 -16.21 -19.49 3.19
N GLN A 22 -17.03 -18.86 4.03
CA GLN A 22 -17.05 -17.42 4.15
C GLN A 22 -15.73 -17.08 4.81
N ASP A 23 -14.82 -16.54 4.01
CA ASP A 23 -13.57 -15.97 4.50
C ASP A 23 -13.87 -15.07 5.70
N SER A 24 -13.28 -15.41 6.85
CA SER A 24 -13.49 -14.74 8.13
C SER A 24 -13.03 -13.29 8.13
N THR A 25 -12.17 -12.91 7.20
CA THR A 25 -11.73 -11.52 7.01
C THR A 25 -12.79 -10.66 6.30
N GLY A 26 -13.79 -11.30 5.67
CA GLY A 26 -14.82 -10.70 4.82
C GLY A 26 -14.31 -10.14 3.50
N LEU A 27 -13.04 -10.37 3.14
CA LEU A 27 -12.42 -9.86 1.93
C LEU A 27 -12.86 -10.70 0.72
N ALA A 28 -12.85 -10.10 -0.46
CA ALA A 28 -12.95 -10.84 -1.70
C ALA A 28 -11.53 -11.15 -2.18
N GLY A 29 -11.24 -12.44 -2.34
CA GLY A 29 -9.93 -12.87 -2.80
C GLY A 29 -9.98 -14.14 -3.66
N THR A 30 -8.96 -14.31 -4.48
CA THR A 30 -8.72 -15.52 -5.26
C THR A 30 -7.69 -16.38 -4.53
N SER A 31 -8.04 -17.64 -4.26
CA SER A 31 -7.12 -18.58 -3.63
C SER A 31 -5.91 -18.81 -4.52
N TYR A 32 -4.74 -18.93 -3.92
CA TYR A 32 -3.54 -19.36 -4.62
C TYR A 32 -2.64 -20.20 -3.71
N SER A 33 -1.70 -20.92 -4.32
CA SER A 33 -0.59 -21.59 -3.64
C SER A 33 0.71 -20.91 -4.03
N GLU A 34 1.61 -20.72 -3.07
CA GLU A 34 2.98 -20.23 -3.34
C GLU A 34 3.74 -21.28 -4.16
N ALA A 35 4.38 -20.88 -5.26
CA ALA A 35 5.13 -21.82 -6.07
C ALA A 35 6.41 -22.23 -5.31
N SER A 36 6.82 -23.48 -5.43
CA SER A 36 8.03 -23.99 -4.75
C SER A 36 9.34 -23.28 -5.18
N ALA A 37 9.33 -22.53 -6.29
CA ALA A 37 10.44 -21.69 -6.73
C ALA A 37 10.48 -20.31 -6.04
N ASP A 38 9.41 -19.87 -5.38
CA ASP A 38 9.27 -18.55 -4.74
C ASP A 38 9.90 -18.51 -3.31
N THR A 39 10.58 -19.59 -2.90
CA THR A 39 11.06 -19.82 -1.52
C THR A 39 12.02 -18.73 -1.00
N ASP A 40 12.68 -17.98 -1.89
CA ASP A 40 13.56 -16.89 -1.48
C ASP A 40 12.77 -15.65 -0.99
N GLY A 41 11.57 -15.39 -1.53
CA GLY A 41 10.77 -14.20 -1.22
C GLY A 41 11.10 -12.94 -2.04
N SER A 42 11.88 -13.06 -3.11
CA SER A 42 12.42 -11.97 -3.97
C SER A 42 11.42 -11.14 -4.76
N HIS A 43 10.13 -11.26 -4.48
CA HIS A 43 9.06 -10.46 -5.11
C HIS A 43 8.21 -9.69 -4.11
N TYR A 44 8.26 -10.05 -2.82
CA TYR A 44 7.54 -9.32 -1.80
C TYR A 44 8.35 -8.14 -1.29
N LEU A 45 7.68 -7.04 -0.95
CA LEU A 45 8.34 -5.88 -0.36
C LEU A 45 9.13 -6.27 0.88
N PHE A 46 8.48 -7.07 1.73
CA PHE A 46 9.04 -7.74 2.90
C PHE A 46 8.72 -9.23 2.77
N LYS A 47 9.64 -10.09 3.22
CA LYS A 47 9.43 -11.54 3.18
C LYS A 47 8.36 -11.98 4.19
N GLU A 48 8.27 -11.25 5.29
CA GLU A 48 7.40 -11.52 6.41
C GLU A 48 5.94 -11.16 6.13
N TRP A 49 5.04 -11.87 6.82
CA TRP A 49 3.62 -11.52 6.88
C TRP A 49 3.37 -10.61 8.08
N TYR A 50 2.67 -9.51 7.86
CA TYR A 50 2.33 -8.56 8.93
C TYR A 50 0.84 -8.57 9.21
N SER A 51 0.47 -8.51 10.49
CA SER A 51 -0.92 -8.29 10.90
C SER A 51 -1.24 -6.81 10.72
N GLY A 52 -1.87 -6.48 9.59
CA GLY A 52 -2.14 -5.12 9.17
C GLY A 52 -3.61 -4.85 8.92
N SER A 53 -3.89 -3.71 8.29
CA SER A 53 -5.23 -3.32 7.91
C SER A 53 -5.39 -3.10 6.41
N ILE A 54 -6.59 -3.35 5.89
CA ILE A 54 -6.96 -3.15 4.48
C ILE A 54 -8.25 -2.34 4.43
N LYS A 55 -8.25 -1.26 3.66
CA LYS A 55 -9.44 -0.49 3.30
C LYS A 55 -9.84 -0.80 1.86
N GLY A 56 -10.99 -1.45 1.71
CA GLY A 56 -11.55 -1.79 0.40
C GLY A 56 -12.19 -0.59 -0.29
N SER A 57 -12.61 -0.78 -1.55
CA SER A 57 -13.38 0.19 -2.32
C SER A 57 -14.73 0.52 -1.68
N ASP A 58 -15.27 -0.41 -0.87
CA ASP A 58 -16.47 -0.26 -0.03
C ASP A 58 -16.26 0.63 1.22
N ASP A 59 -15.07 1.23 1.36
CA ASP A 59 -14.63 2.04 2.50
C ASP A 59 -14.60 1.30 3.85
N ARG A 60 -14.83 -0.03 3.86
CA ARG A 60 -14.70 -0.83 5.07
C ARG A 60 -13.24 -1.11 5.36
N VAL A 61 -12.87 -0.96 6.62
CA VAL A 61 -11.54 -1.32 7.13
C VAL A 61 -11.60 -2.71 7.74
N ARG A 62 -10.66 -3.57 7.36
CA ARG A 62 -10.43 -4.89 7.94
C ARG A 62 -9.09 -4.84 8.63
N ASP A 63 -9.11 -4.99 9.94
CA ASP A 63 -7.91 -4.93 10.77
C ASP A 63 -7.51 -6.32 11.27
N GLY A 64 -6.25 -6.46 11.68
CA GLY A 64 -5.70 -7.74 12.17
C GLY A 64 -5.52 -8.79 11.07
N VAL A 65 -5.56 -8.41 9.79
CA VAL A 65 -5.42 -9.36 8.68
C VAL A 65 -3.94 -9.57 8.40
N LYS A 66 -3.50 -10.83 8.36
CA LYS A 66 -2.13 -11.15 7.94
C LYS A 66 -1.97 -10.90 6.46
N ILE A 67 -1.21 -9.87 6.10
CA ILE A 67 -0.99 -9.43 4.73
C ILE A 67 0.48 -9.33 4.36
N ARG A 68 0.75 -9.39 3.05
CA ARG A 68 2.03 -9.06 2.43
C ARG A 68 1.81 -8.46 1.04
N TYR A 69 2.76 -7.68 0.57
CA TYR A 69 2.67 -6.97 -0.70
C TYR A 69 3.67 -7.52 -1.72
N ASP A 70 3.17 -8.07 -2.84
CA ASP A 70 3.97 -8.47 -4.00
C ASP A 70 4.26 -7.22 -4.85
N VAL A 71 5.50 -6.74 -4.80
CA VAL A 71 5.96 -5.52 -5.48
C VAL A 71 6.08 -5.75 -6.98
N ASN A 72 6.36 -6.98 -7.42
CA ASN A 72 6.54 -7.29 -8.82
C ASN A 72 5.19 -7.31 -9.56
N LYS A 73 4.14 -7.79 -8.90
CA LYS A 73 2.77 -7.84 -9.46
C LYS A 73 1.91 -6.64 -9.09
N ASP A 74 2.35 -5.85 -8.11
CA ASP A 74 1.56 -4.77 -7.51
C ASP A 74 0.25 -5.28 -6.88
N GLU A 75 0.32 -6.42 -6.18
CA GLU A 75 -0.82 -7.13 -5.62
C GLU A 75 -0.68 -7.31 -4.11
N LEU A 76 -1.80 -7.20 -3.38
CA LEU A 76 -1.85 -7.48 -1.96
C LEU A 76 -2.34 -8.91 -1.73
N GLU A 77 -1.58 -9.65 -0.93
CA GLU A 77 -1.91 -11.00 -0.51
C GLU A 77 -2.32 -11.02 0.96
N TYR A 78 -3.23 -11.90 1.32
CA TYR A 78 -3.70 -12.07 2.68
C TYR A 78 -3.89 -13.56 3.05
N LYS A 79 -3.82 -13.84 4.35
CA LYS A 79 -4.15 -15.15 4.92
C LYS A 79 -5.52 -15.11 5.59
N ALA A 80 -6.28 -16.16 5.33
CA ALA A 80 -7.51 -16.50 6.06
C ALA A 80 -7.43 -17.96 6.51
N ASP A 81 -8.40 -18.41 7.31
CA ASP A 81 -8.41 -19.75 7.92
C ASP A 81 -8.25 -20.88 6.90
N SER A 82 -8.74 -20.68 5.68
CA SER A 82 -8.76 -21.65 4.59
C SER A 82 -7.55 -21.59 3.63
N GLY A 83 -6.62 -20.64 3.80
CA GLY A 83 -5.42 -20.58 2.97
C GLY A 83 -4.89 -19.17 2.68
N MET A 84 -4.24 -19.03 1.53
CA MET A 84 -3.65 -17.79 1.03
C MET A 84 -4.43 -17.27 -0.18
N TYR A 85 -4.63 -15.97 -0.19
CA TYR A 85 -5.50 -15.29 -1.14
C TYR A 85 -4.84 -14.03 -1.70
N ARG A 86 -5.12 -13.72 -2.95
CA ARG A 86 -4.88 -12.39 -3.53
C ARG A 86 -6.16 -11.59 -3.45
N VAL A 87 -6.08 -10.35 -2.97
CA VAL A 87 -7.26 -9.48 -2.92
C VAL A 87 -7.72 -9.19 -4.35
N SER A 88 -8.99 -9.50 -4.66
CA SER A 88 -9.56 -9.32 -5.99
C SER A 88 -10.42 -8.04 -6.10
N ALA A 89 -10.81 -7.47 -4.98
CA ALA A 89 -11.50 -6.18 -4.91
C ALA A 89 -10.51 -5.00 -5.01
N GLY A 90 -11.02 -3.84 -5.43
CA GLY A 90 -10.23 -2.60 -5.41
C GLY A 90 -9.82 -2.26 -3.98
N ILE A 91 -8.52 -2.12 -3.73
CA ILE A 91 -7.97 -1.67 -2.45
C ILE A 91 -7.68 -0.18 -2.55
N LYS A 92 -8.21 0.61 -1.63
CA LYS A 92 -7.91 2.04 -1.51
C LYS A 92 -6.66 2.28 -0.67
N GLU A 93 -6.53 1.54 0.44
CA GLU A 93 -5.43 1.69 1.38
C GLU A 93 -5.09 0.34 2.04
N PHE A 94 -3.83 0.11 2.38
CA PHE A 94 -3.45 -0.93 3.34
C PHE A 94 -2.25 -0.48 4.19
N ASN A 95 -2.12 -1.07 5.38
CA ASN A 95 -1.09 -0.71 6.34
C ASN A 95 -0.27 -1.94 6.74
N LEU A 96 1.06 -1.85 6.64
CA LEU A 96 2.00 -2.88 7.10
C LEU A 96 2.77 -2.36 8.33
N PRO A 97 2.42 -2.78 9.55
CA PRO A 97 3.18 -2.45 10.75
C PRO A 97 4.38 -3.39 10.85
N THR A 98 5.56 -2.94 10.43
CA THR A 98 6.77 -3.77 10.40
C THR A 98 7.44 -3.95 11.77
N GLY A 99 6.89 -3.30 12.80
CA GLY A 99 7.46 -3.19 14.14
C GLY A 99 8.39 -1.99 14.29
N THR A 100 9.16 -1.64 13.25
CA THR A 100 9.97 -0.41 13.22
C THR A 100 9.20 0.79 12.72
N ASP A 101 8.37 0.57 11.69
CA ASP A 101 7.62 1.63 11.04
C ASP A 101 6.21 1.15 10.67
N LEU A 102 5.34 2.11 10.39
CA LEU A 102 4.06 1.88 9.76
C LEU A 102 4.15 2.25 8.28
N TYR A 103 4.03 1.26 7.40
CA TYR A 103 3.99 1.50 5.97
C TYR A 103 2.54 1.60 5.50
N THR A 104 2.09 2.82 5.21
CA THR A 104 0.76 3.09 4.64
C THR A 104 0.85 3.16 3.13
N PHE A 105 0.11 2.30 2.44
CA PHE A 105 0.01 2.26 1.00
C PHE A 105 -1.36 2.71 0.54
N ARG A 106 -1.43 3.51 -0.52
CA ARG A 106 -2.68 3.95 -1.15
C ARG A 106 -2.64 3.78 -2.67
N SER A 107 -3.82 3.62 -3.25
CA SER A 107 -4.07 3.68 -4.70
C SER A 107 -5.01 4.86 -5.01
N GLY A 108 -5.40 5.02 -6.27
CA GLY A 108 -6.32 6.05 -6.73
C GLY A 108 -5.64 7.36 -7.15
N TYR A 109 -4.33 7.35 -7.35
CA TYR A 109 -3.59 8.51 -7.84
C TYR A 109 -3.57 8.59 -9.37
N PRO A 110 -3.46 9.79 -9.97
CA PRO A 110 -3.37 9.95 -11.42
C PRO A 110 -2.27 9.08 -12.05
N SER A 111 -2.52 8.54 -13.25
CA SER A 111 -1.53 7.74 -13.98
C SER A 111 -0.25 8.52 -14.28
N VAL A 112 0.91 7.88 -14.17
CA VAL A 112 2.22 8.48 -14.44
C VAL A 112 3.24 7.43 -14.90
N GLY A 113 3.82 7.62 -16.08
CA GLY A 113 4.68 6.60 -16.71
C GLY A 113 3.92 5.29 -16.87
N ASP A 114 4.49 4.18 -16.39
CA ASP A 114 3.85 2.85 -16.42
C ASP A 114 2.85 2.60 -15.28
N GLN A 115 2.63 3.60 -14.41
CA GLN A 115 1.77 3.45 -13.24
C GLN A 115 0.34 3.92 -13.54
N THR A 116 -0.63 3.21 -12.97
CA THR A 116 -2.06 3.47 -13.16
C THR A 116 -2.73 3.87 -11.86
N GLU A 117 -4.00 4.23 -11.90
CA GLU A 117 -4.80 4.50 -10.69
C GLU A 117 -4.88 3.30 -9.74
N LYS A 118 -4.62 2.08 -10.23
CA LYS A 118 -4.59 0.87 -9.40
C LYS A 118 -3.24 0.67 -8.70
N SER A 119 -2.20 1.40 -9.10
CA SER A 119 -0.86 1.19 -8.57
C SER A 119 -0.77 1.63 -7.12
N PHE A 120 -0.11 0.83 -6.28
CA PHE A 120 0.10 1.17 -4.86
C PHE A 120 1.34 2.03 -4.66
N TYR A 121 1.19 3.07 -3.84
CA TYR A 121 2.26 3.96 -3.42
C TYR A 121 2.29 4.03 -1.90
N ARG A 122 3.48 3.95 -1.32
CA ARG A 122 3.66 4.32 0.08
C ARG A 122 3.46 5.83 0.20
N LEU A 123 2.60 6.22 1.13
CA LEU A 123 2.37 7.60 1.51
C LEU A 123 3.43 7.99 2.54
N LEU A 124 4.27 8.96 2.19
CA LEU A 124 5.32 9.49 3.08
C LEU A 124 4.90 10.79 3.74
N TYR A 125 4.14 11.63 3.03
CA TYR A 125 3.58 12.87 3.54
C TYR A 125 2.19 13.12 2.93
N ASP A 126 1.23 13.54 3.75
CA ASP A 126 -0.19 13.63 3.41
C ASP A 126 -0.77 15.03 3.67
N GLY A 127 -0.20 16.06 3.04
CA GLY A 127 -0.70 17.43 3.09
C GLY A 127 -1.54 17.83 1.88
N ASN A 128 -1.58 19.14 1.61
CA ASN A 128 -2.10 19.70 0.35
C ASN A 128 -1.25 19.23 -0.83
N THR A 129 0.05 19.12 -0.62
CA THR A 129 0.94 18.31 -1.44
C THR A 129 1.13 16.93 -0.80
N LYS A 130 1.40 15.90 -1.61
CA LYS A 130 1.68 14.55 -1.08
C LYS A 130 3.01 14.06 -1.59
N LEU A 131 3.77 13.41 -0.72
CA LEU A 131 4.97 12.67 -1.08
C LEU A 131 4.64 11.19 -1.15
N LEU A 132 4.90 10.59 -2.31
CA LEU A 132 4.53 9.21 -2.62
C LEU A 132 5.77 8.44 -3.09
N LYS A 133 5.98 7.26 -2.50
CA LYS A 133 7.08 6.35 -2.86
C LYS A 133 6.52 5.07 -3.49
N LYS A 134 6.92 4.80 -4.74
CA LYS A 134 6.63 3.56 -5.45
C LYS A 134 7.82 2.62 -5.34
N TYR A 135 7.66 1.54 -4.59
CA TYR A 135 8.62 0.45 -4.59
C TYR A 135 8.56 -0.29 -5.92
N VAL A 136 9.73 -0.58 -6.52
CA VAL A 136 9.83 -1.45 -7.70
C VAL A 136 10.71 -2.67 -7.47
N LYS A 137 11.24 -2.83 -6.26
CA LYS A 137 12.00 -4.00 -5.80
C LYS A 137 11.72 -4.30 -4.31
N PRO A 138 11.92 -5.55 -3.87
CA PRO A 138 11.97 -5.92 -2.45
C PRO A 138 13.00 -5.14 -1.64
N ILE A 139 12.71 -4.95 -0.34
CA ILE A 139 13.69 -4.44 0.62
C ILE A 139 14.59 -5.61 1.05
N LYS A 140 15.90 -5.48 0.83
CA LYS A 140 16.88 -6.46 1.31
C LYS A 140 17.38 -6.05 2.69
N VAL A 141 17.11 -6.88 3.69
CA VAL A 141 17.73 -6.75 5.02
C VAL A 141 19.01 -7.58 5.01
N GLU A 142 20.17 -6.94 4.95
CA GLU A 142 21.44 -7.65 5.13
C GLU A 142 21.66 -7.95 6.62
N LYS A 143 21.85 -9.22 6.96
CA LYS A 143 22.01 -9.70 8.35
C LYS A 143 23.33 -9.29 9.03
N ALA A 144 24.24 -8.59 8.34
CA ALA A 144 25.62 -8.42 8.80
C ALA A 144 26.04 -6.99 9.19
N SER A 145 25.13 -6.01 9.17
CA SER A 145 25.46 -4.67 9.68
C SER A 145 24.23 -3.97 10.21
N ALA A 146 24.34 -3.32 11.38
CA ALA A 146 23.34 -2.41 11.94
C ALA A 146 23.17 -1.11 11.09
N THR A 147 23.56 -1.16 9.82
CA THR A 147 23.73 -0.01 8.95
C THR A 147 22.86 -0.21 7.72
N ARG A 148 21.76 0.57 7.69
CA ARG A 148 20.94 0.94 6.53
C ARG A 148 20.45 -0.23 5.67
N GLN A 149 19.15 -0.52 5.80
CA GLN A 149 18.39 -1.19 4.74
C GLN A 149 18.78 -0.53 3.41
N MET A 150 19.41 -1.28 2.50
CA MET A 150 19.68 -0.78 1.16
C MET A 150 18.33 -0.44 0.57
N GLU A 151 18.07 0.85 0.39
CA GLU A 151 16.79 1.29 -0.17
C GLU A 151 16.59 0.57 -1.51
N PRO A 152 15.47 -0.14 -1.68
CA PRO A 152 15.12 -0.69 -2.98
C PRO A 152 15.11 0.43 -3.99
N SER A 153 15.39 0.12 -5.27
CA SER A 153 15.05 1.07 -6.33
C SER A 153 13.57 1.41 -6.17
N ALA A 154 13.31 2.66 -5.83
CA ALA A 154 11.98 3.21 -5.61
C ALA A 154 11.89 4.49 -6.42
N LYS A 155 10.71 4.74 -6.97
CA LYS A 155 10.40 5.98 -7.70
C LYS A 155 9.65 6.91 -6.75
N LEU A 156 10.06 8.17 -6.68
CA LEU A 156 9.41 9.17 -5.86
C LEU A 156 8.52 10.08 -6.71
N TYR A 157 7.42 10.52 -6.12
CA TYR A 157 6.45 11.40 -6.77
C TYR A 157 5.94 12.44 -5.78
N ILE A 158 5.68 13.64 -6.29
CA ILE A 158 4.90 14.67 -5.60
C ILE A 158 3.57 14.81 -6.31
N LEU A 159 2.48 14.59 -5.57
CA LEU A 159 1.14 14.98 -5.99
C LEU A 159 0.92 16.44 -5.60
N LYS A 160 0.69 17.30 -6.58
CA LYS A 160 0.38 18.72 -6.38
C LYS A 160 -0.64 19.15 -7.42
N ASP A 161 -1.68 19.87 -6.99
CA ASP A 161 -2.76 20.37 -7.85
C ASP A 161 -3.39 19.27 -8.73
N GLY A 162 -3.59 18.09 -8.15
CA GLY A 162 -4.16 16.92 -8.83
C GLY A 162 -3.24 16.27 -9.88
N LYS A 163 -1.96 16.65 -9.95
CA LYS A 163 -0.99 16.11 -10.91
C LYS A 163 0.15 15.36 -10.21
N MET A 164 0.45 14.17 -10.71
CA MET A 164 1.61 13.38 -10.29
C MET A 164 2.88 13.85 -10.98
N ASN A 165 3.90 14.22 -10.21
CA ASN A 165 5.18 14.71 -10.72
C ASN A 165 6.33 13.83 -10.24
N PRO A 166 7.06 13.13 -11.13
CA PRO A 166 8.22 12.35 -10.73
C PRO A 166 9.37 13.27 -10.27
N ILE A 167 10.06 12.82 -9.23
CA ILE A 167 11.17 13.51 -8.56
C ILE A 167 12.30 12.52 -8.25
N GLU A 168 13.49 13.05 -7.99
CA GLU A 168 14.70 12.26 -7.76
C GLU A 168 15.42 12.76 -6.51
N LEU A 169 15.82 11.85 -5.62
CA LEU A 169 16.73 12.17 -4.52
C LEU A 169 18.03 12.77 -5.08
N ASN A 170 18.69 13.59 -4.26
CA ASN A 170 19.90 14.35 -4.61
C ASN A 170 19.73 15.34 -5.79
N ASN A 171 18.54 15.47 -6.37
CA ASN A 171 18.25 16.40 -7.45
C ASN A 171 17.32 17.52 -6.96
N ARG A 172 17.88 18.50 -6.24
CA ARG A 172 17.17 19.68 -5.71
C ARG A 172 16.26 20.37 -6.73
N ASN A 173 16.71 20.46 -7.99
CA ASN A 173 15.96 21.12 -9.05
C ASN A 173 14.68 20.37 -9.43
N SER A 174 14.64 19.04 -9.26
CA SER A 174 13.44 18.24 -9.51
C SER A 174 12.28 18.63 -8.57
N PHE A 175 12.59 19.13 -7.37
CA PHE A 175 11.62 19.60 -6.39
C PHE A 175 11.27 21.07 -6.58
N LEU A 176 12.29 21.94 -6.68
CA LEU A 176 12.08 23.38 -6.73
C LEU A 176 11.29 23.85 -7.95
N LYS A 177 11.31 23.10 -9.07
CA LYS A 177 10.47 23.37 -10.24
C LYS A 177 8.96 23.18 -9.98
N LEU A 178 8.60 22.43 -8.93
CA LEU A 178 7.21 22.17 -8.55
C LEU A 178 6.69 23.19 -7.52
N LEU A 179 7.60 23.85 -6.81
CA LEU A 179 7.33 24.82 -5.73
C LEU A 179 7.72 26.24 -6.14
N THR A 180 7.54 26.58 -7.42
CA THR A 180 8.03 27.84 -8.01
C THR A 180 7.35 29.08 -7.43
N ASP A 181 6.11 28.94 -6.99
CA ASP A 181 5.33 29.99 -6.35
C ASP A 181 5.91 30.43 -5.00
N GLU A 182 6.67 29.57 -4.32
CA GLU A 182 7.33 29.88 -3.05
C GLU A 182 8.85 29.61 -3.06
N LYS A 183 9.46 29.72 -4.25
CA LYS A 183 10.86 29.36 -4.51
C LYS A 183 11.84 30.00 -3.53
N ASN A 184 11.72 31.31 -3.25
CA ASN A 184 12.66 32.01 -2.37
C ASN A 184 12.57 31.51 -0.92
N LYS A 185 11.36 31.26 -0.42
CA LYS A 185 11.14 30.71 0.92
C LYS A 185 11.67 29.28 1.01
N MET A 186 11.40 28.44 0.02
CA MET A 186 11.92 27.07 -0.03
C MET A 186 13.45 27.06 -0.12
N GLN A 187 14.06 27.97 -0.87
CA GLN A 187 15.53 28.11 -0.88
C GLN A 187 16.11 28.53 0.46
N TYR A 188 15.39 29.35 1.25
CA TYR A 188 15.78 29.69 2.61
C TYR A 188 15.70 28.45 3.53
N VAL A 189 14.56 27.75 3.54
CA VAL A 189 14.35 26.52 4.34
C VAL A 189 15.46 25.50 4.07
N ILE A 190 15.78 25.24 2.80
CA ILE A 190 16.83 24.30 2.40
C ILE A 190 18.19 24.68 3.02
N ARG A 191 18.53 25.97 3.05
CA ARG A 191 19.81 26.44 3.61
C ARG A 191 19.84 26.36 5.12
N GLU A 192 18.81 26.88 5.78
CA GLU A 192 18.75 26.93 7.24
C GLU A 192 18.68 25.54 7.87
N GLN A 193 17.91 24.64 7.25
CA GLN A 193 17.74 23.28 7.74
C GLN A 193 18.74 22.30 7.14
N GLN A 194 19.67 22.79 6.31
CA GLN A 194 20.74 22.02 5.67
C GLN A 194 20.23 20.78 4.92
N LEU A 195 19.10 20.91 4.22
CA LEU A 195 18.49 19.82 3.46
C LEU A 195 19.36 19.46 2.26
N ASP A 196 19.85 18.22 2.21
CA ASP A 196 20.70 17.71 1.14
C ASP A 196 19.93 16.82 0.14
N PHE A 197 18.68 16.49 0.46
CA PHE A 197 17.77 15.68 -0.37
C PHE A 197 18.30 14.25 -0.57
N ALA A 198 19.16 13.76 0.31
CA ALA A 198 19.70 12.40 0.25
C ALA A 198 18.74 11.35 0.85
N ALA A 199 17.76 11.79 1.65
CA ALA A 199 16.78 10.93 2.30
C ALA A 199 15.35 11.48 2.17
N ASP A 200 14.36 10.60 2.35
CA ASP A 200 12.94 10.97 2.32
C ASP A 200 12.59 12.08 3.34
N ASP A 201 13.20 12.04 4.53
CA ASP A 201 12.88 12.96 5.64
C ASP A 201 13.10 14.43 5.26
N ASP A 202 14.14 14.72 4.48
CA ASP A 202 14.40 16.06 3.96
C ASP A 202 13.27 16.54 3.03
N LEU A 203 12.72 15.62 2.23
CA LEU A 203 11.64 15.91 1.31
C LEU A 203 10.32 16.14 2.04
N ILE A 204 10.04 15.30 3.04
CA ILE A 204 8.88 15.44 3.92
C ILE A 204 8.92 16.83 4.56
N LYS A 205 10.05 17.17 5.19
CA LYS A 205 10.22 18.45 5.88
C LYS A 205 10.07 19.65 4.96
N LEU A 206 10.61 19.58 3.73
CA LEU A 206 10.43 20.65 2.76
C LEU A 206 8.95 20.85 2.36
N LEU A 207 8.21 19.77 2.16
CA LEU A 207 6.79 19.83 1.79
C LEU A 207 5.90 20.29 2.95
N GLU A 208 6.23 19.88 4.18
CA GLU A 208 5.58 20.38 5.40
C GLU A 208 5.71 21.91 5.50
N GLU A 209 6.93 22.43 5.32
CA GLU A 209 7.20 23.87 5.33
C GLU A 209 6.49 24.61 4.18
N TYR A 210 6.44 24.01 3.00
CA TYR A 210 5.72 24.56 1.86
C TYR A 210 4.22 24.67 2.14
N ASP A 211 3.58 23.57 2.55
CA ASP A 211 2.15 23.51 2.80
C ASP A 211 1.74 24.42 3.96
N SER A 212 2.51 24.41 5.05
CA SER A 212 2.32 25.29 6.22
C SER A 212 2.34 26.76 5.81
N TYR A 213 3.32 27.15 4.99
CA TYR A 213 3.44 28.52 4.50
C TYR A 213 2.29 28.93 3.58
N LYS A 214 1.84 28.03 2.69
CA LYS A 214 0.69 28.27 1.81
C LYS A 214 -0.62 28.41 2.61
N ALA A 215 -0.81 27.59 3.65
CA ALA A 215 -1.97 27.66 4.52
C ALA A 215 -2.05 29.01 5.26
N GLY A 216 -0.92 29.53 5.74
CA GLY A 216 -0.84 30.84 6.41
C GLY A 216 -1.17 32.04 5.52
N ARG A 217 -1.12 31.90 4.18
CA ARG A 217 -1.50 32.95 3.23
C ARG A 217 -2.97 32.92 2.79
N GLY A 218 -3.63 31.77 2.90
CA GLY A 218 -5.04 31.61 2.53
C GLY A 218 -6.03 32.15 3.57
N GLY A 219 -5.53 32.73 4.67
CA GLY A 219 -6.32 33.23 5.79
C GLY A 219 -6.67 34.72 5.76
N ASN A 220 -6.48 35.43 4.64
CA ASN A 220 -6.87 36.83 4.45
C ASN A 220 -7.76 37.00 3.22
#